data_AF-A0A8S3WZK2-F1
#
_entry.id   AF-A0A8S3WZK2-F1
#
_cell.length_a   1.000
_cell.length_b   1.000
_cell.length_c   1.000
_cell.angle_alpha   90.00
_cell.angle_beta   90.00
_cell.angle_gamma   90.00
#
_symmetry.space_group_name_H-M   'P 1'
#
loop_
_entity.id
_entity.type
_entity.pdbx_description
1 polymer ?
#
loop_
_entity_poly.entity_id
_entity_poly.type
_entity_poly.pdbx_seq_one_letter_code
_entity_poly.pdbx_strand_id
1 'polypeptide(L)'
;MIRRKREIGELEEEQLKNVYLKCKEFYMEAAKQILKRFPFDDKARQALKCLKMQNPKAILDLEIKKKFPSIADLHYFFPKICPNNITELDREWRMLRNVDFSFNQNKTPDIIDLWKHVQELRNGDESQTFPTLCELVKKLLCLPHSSTAVERLFSAINIMKTKLRNIISTTAIKEVLHT
;
A
#
# COMPACT_ATOMS: atom_id res chain seq x y z
N MET A 1 16.87 23.86 13.55
CA MET A 1 17.45 24.37 14.82
C MET A 1 18.94 24.08 14.93
N ILE A 2 19.41 22.84 14.78
CA ILE A 2 20.85 22.47 14.84
C ILE A 2 21.69 23.09 13.69
N ARG A 3 21.16 23.14 12.46
CA ARG A 3 21.84 23.82 11.33
C ARG A 3 22.08 25.31 11.58
N ARG A 4 21.08 26.03 12.11
CA ARG A 4 21.20 27.45 12.49
C ARG A 4 22.25 27.68 13.59
N LYS A 5 22.34 26.79 14.61
CA LYS A 5 23.34 26.95 15.67
C LYS A 5 24.78 26.62 15.25
N ARG A 6 24.96 25.83 14.19
CA ARG A 6 26.27 25.58 13.55
C ARG A 6 26.77 26.83 12.81
N GLU A 7 25.87 27.57 12.15
CA GLU A 7 26.19 28.81 11.41
C GLU A 7 26.55 29.99 12.32
N ILE A 8 26.13 29.97 13.59
CA ILE A 8 26.39 31.04 14.58
C ILE A 8 27.70 30.77 15.38
N GLY A 9 28.38 29.64 15.14
CA GLY A 9 29.66 29.31 15.81
C GLY A 9 29.56 28.93 17.30
N GLU A 10 28.34 28.78 17.83
CA GLU A 10 28.07 28.57 19.27
C GLU A 10 28.18 27.10 19.74
N LEU A 11 28.49 26.14 18.85
CA LEU A 11 28.66 24.73 19.24
C LEU A 11 30.04 24.21 18.89
N GLU A 12 30.76 23.79 19.94
CA GLU A 12 31.97 22.97 19.86
C GLU A 12 31.70 21.68 19.07
N GLU A 13 32.66 21.26 18.22
CA GLU A 13 32.54 20.02 17.43
C GLU A 13 32.25 18.79 18.30
N GLU A 14 32.79 18.77 19.53
CA GLU A 14 32.57 17.74 20.54
C GLU A 14 31.08 17.61 20.89
N GLN A 15 30.41 18.73 21.16
CA GLN A 15 28.99 18.77 21.49
C GLN A 15 28.12 18.30 20.32
N LEU A 16 28.52 18.68 19.10
CA LEU A 16 27.82 18.29 17.88
C LEU A 16 27.93 16.78 17.62
N LYS A 17 29.12 16.19 17.79
CA LYS A 17 29.34 14.74 17.73
C LYS A 17 28.48 14.03 18.77
N ASN A 18 28.40 14.56 19.99
CA ASN A 18 27.61 13.99 21.07
C ASN A 18 26.10 14.02 20.75
N VAL A 19 25.59 15.10 20.14
CA VAL A 19 24.20 15.17 19.65
C VAL A 19 23.92 14.12 18.57
N TYR A 20 24.81 13.98 17.58
CA TYR A 20 24.65 12.95 16.53
C TYR A 20 24.67 11.53 17.11
N LEU A 21 25.55 11.27 18.09
CA LEU A 21 25.62 9.99 18.75
C LEU A 21 24.32 9.66 19.49
N LYS A 22 23.79 10.62 20.27
CA LYS A 22 22.49 10.47 20.95
C LYS A 22 21.33 10.29 19.97
N CYS A 23 21.31 11.00 18.85
CA CYS A 23 20.31 10.78 17.80
C CYS A 23 20.41 9.37 17.22
N LYS A 24 21.63 8.89 16.96
CA LYS A 24 21.85 7.51 16.47
C LYS A 24 21.36 6.49 17.49
N GLU A 25 21.73 6.65 18.76
CA GLU A 25 21.28 5.77 19.85
C GLU A 25 19.76 5.77 19.98
N PHE A 26 19.12 6.94 19.89
CA PHE A 26 17.67 7.06 19.86
C PHE A 26 17.06 6.29 18.70
N TYR A 27 17.57 6.44 17.47
CA TYR A 27 17.05 5.69 16.32
C TYR A 27 17.25 4.18 16.46
N MET A 28 18.40 3.76 17.01
CA MET A 28 18.67 2.35 17.30
C MET A 28 17.68 1.79 18.33
N GLU A 29 17.43 2.52 19.42
CA GLU A 29 16.48 2.09 20.45
C GLU A 29 15.03 2.13 19.94
N ALA A 30 14.66 3.16 19.17
CA ALA A 30 13.36 3.22 18.52
C ALA A 30 13.14 2.02 17.59
N ALA A 31 14.14 1.64 16.79
CA ALA A 31 14.08 0.46 15.93
C ALA A 31 13.93 -0.84 16.74
N LYS A 32 14.64 -0.98 17.86
CA LYS A 32 14.50 -2.13 18.78
C LYS A 32 13.10 -2.19 19.40
N GLN A 33 12.56 -1.06 19.84
CA GLN A 33 11.22 -0.99 20.43
C GLN A 33 10.13 -1.29 19.40
N ILE A 34 10.28 -0.81 18.16
CA ILE A 34 9.42 -1.21 17.04
C ILE A 34 9.54 -2.71 16.81
N LEU A 35 10.76 -3.26 16.75
CA LEU A 35 10.98 -4.69 16.56
C LEU A 35 10.28 -5.53 17.64
N LYS A 36 10.34 -5.07 18.89
CA LYS A 36 9.76 -5.77 20.05
C LYS A 36 8.23 -5.70 20.11
N ARG A 37 7.64 -4.57 19.71
CA ARG A 37 6.19 -4.30 19.86
C ARG A 37 5.39 -4.61 18.61
N PHE A 38 6.01 -4.51 17.44
CA PHE A 38 5.34 -4.81 16.19
C PHE A 38 5.26 -6.34 16.05
N PRO A 39 4.07 -6.91 15.84
CA PRO A 39 3.91 -8.36 15.87
C PRO A 39 4.33 -8.95 14.51
N PHE A 40 5.63 -9.19 14.33
CA PHE A 40 6.19 -9.67 13.06
C PHE A 40 5.71 -11.09 12.71
N ASP A 41 5.37 -11.92 13.70
CA ASP A 41 4.92 -13.29 13.52
C ASP A 41 3.39 -13.43 13.51
N ASP A 42 2.66 -12.30 13.54
CA ASP A 42 1.20 -12.30 13.54
C ASP A 42 0.65 -12.99 12.28
N LYS A 43 -0.34 -13.86 12.48
CA LYS A 43 -1.13 -14.46 11.41
C LYS A 43 -1.74 -13.39 10.52
N ALA A 44 -2.18 -12.26 11.09
CA ALA A 44 -2.69 -11.12 10.33
C ALA A 44 -1.65 -10.54 9.36
N ARG A 45 -0.38 -10.48 9.76
CA ARG A 45 0.70 -10.02 8.88
C ARG A 45 1.02 -11.03 7.80
N GLN A 46 0.94 -12.33 8.10
CA GLN A 46 1.09 -13.37 7.08
C GLN A 46 0.01 -13.23 5.99
N ALA A 47 -1.22 -12.89 6.36
CA ALA A 47 -2.30 -12.56 5.42
C ALA A 47 -1.97 -11.35 4.54
N LEU A 48 -1.37 -10.31 5.11
CA LEU A 48 -0.94 -9.13 4.34
C LEU A 48 0.13 -9.48 3.30
N LYS A 49 0.89 -10.57 3.48
CA LYS A 49 1.82 -11.03 2.43
C LYS A 49 1.07 -11.52 1.18
N CYS A 50 -0.16 -12.03 1.32
CA CYS A 50 -0.99 -12.43 0.18
C CYS A 50 -1.35 -11.22 -0.69
N LEU A 51 -1.42 -10.01 -0.13
CA LEU A 51 -1.66 -8.77 -0.89
C LEU A 51 -0.59 -8.47 -1.94
N LYS A 52 0.59 -9.12 -1.85
CA LYS A 52 1.60 -9.08 -2.92
C LYS A 52 1.05 -9.55 -4.26
N MET A 53 -0.03 -10.34 -4.27
CA MET A 53 -0.74 -10.73 -5.48
C MET A 53 -1.12 -9.54 -6.36
N GLN A 54 -1.36 -8.35 -5.80
CA GLN A 54 -1.75 -7.17 -6.58
C GLN A 54 -0.62 -6.62 -7.44
N ASN A 55 0.63 -6.92 -7.07
CA ASN A 55 1.80 -6.31 -7.69
C ASN A 55 2.16 -7.04 -9.00
N PRO A 56 2.22 -6.35 -10.15
CA PRO A 56 2.65 -6.92 -11.42
C PRO A 56 3.98 -7.65 -11.34
N LYS A 57 4.94 -7.14 -10.55
CA LYS A 57 6.24 -7.83 -10.35
C LYS A 57 6.07 -9.20 -9.71
N ALA A 58 5.15 -9.33 -8.76
CA ALA A 58 4.90 -10.60 -8.09
C ALA A 58 4.15 -11.61 -8.97
N ILE A 59 3.29 -11.12 -9.89
CA ILE A 59 2.57 -11.97 -10.85
C ILE A 59 3.49 -12.41 -11.99
N LEU A 60 4.41 -11.56 -12.45
CA LEU A 60 5.28 -11.87 -13.58
C LEU A 60 6.54 -12.67 -13.17
N ASP A 61 6.99 -12.56 -11.93
CA ASP A 61 8.18 -13.25 -11.42
C ASP A 61 7.89 -14.73 -11.09
N LEU A 62 8.58 -15.63 -11.80
CA LEU A 62 8.47 -17.08 -11.67
C LEU A 62 8.85 -17.60 -10.27
N GLU A 63 9.77 -16.95 -9.58
CA GLU A 63 10.20 -17.37 -8.23
C GLU A 63 9.16 -16.95 -7.18
N ILE A 64 8.51 -15.81 -7.36
CA ILE A 64 7.43 -15.35 -6.48
C ILE A 64 6.16 -16.17 -6.71
N LYS A 65 5.87 -16.59 -7.96
CA LYS A 65 4.76 -17.52 -8.29
C LYS A 65 4.81 -18.81 -7.48
N LYS A 66 6.01 -19.36 -7.23
CA LYS A 66 6.21 -20.60 -6.44
C LYS A 66 5.98 -20.38 -4.94
N LYS A 67 6.30 -19.19 -4.42
CA LYS A 67 6.27 -18.89 -2.99
C LYS A 67 4.88 -18.64 -2.42
N PHE A 68 3.90 -18.28 -3.26
CA PHE A 68 2.52 -17.99 -2.85
C PHE A 68 1.54 -18.90 -3.61
N PRO A 69 1.39 -20.17 -3.15
CA PRO A 69 0.61 -21.19 -3.86
C PRO A 69 -0.90 -20.93 -3.84
N SER A 70 -1.41 -20.26 -2.80
CA SER A 70 -2.83 -20.07 -2.55
C SER A 70 -3.11 -18.67 -2.01
N ILE A 71 -4.32 -18.19 -2.32
CA ILE A 71 -4.88 -16.94 -1.77
C ILE A 71 -6.12 -17.17 -0.89
N ALA A 72 -6.47 -18.43 -0.63
CA ALA A 72 -7.63 -18.81 0.18
C ALA A 72 -7.59 -18.22 1.59
N ASP A 73 -6.38 -18.12 2.17
CA ASP A 73 -6.17 -17.55 3.51
C ASP A 73 -6.68 -16.11 3.62
N LEU A 74 -6.73 -15.35 2.52
CA LEU A 74 -7.22 -13.97 2.52
C LEU A 74 -8.67 -13.87 2.97
N HIS A 75 -9.50 -14.89 2.68
CA HIS A 75 -10.90 -14.93 3.12
C HIS A 75 -11.02 -14.91 4.64
N TYR A 76 -10.12 -15.60 5.37
CA TYR A 76 -10.16 -15.64 6.83
C TYR A 76 -9.94 -14.25 7.45
N PHE A 77 -9.10 -13.42 6.83
CA PHE A 77 -8.75 -12.10 7.36
C PHE A 77 -9.64 -10.97 6.83
N PHE A 78 -10.16 -11.11 5.61
CA PHE A 78 -11.00 -10.10 4.95
C PHE A 78 -12.33 -10.70 4.46
N PRO A 79 -13.16 -11.30 5.34
CA PRO A 79 -14.36 -12.03 4.93
C PRO A 79 -15.39 -11.17 4.21
N LYS A 80 -15.41 -9.85 4.48
CA LYS A 80 -16.33 -8.89 3.83
C LYS A 80 -15.87 -8.44 2.44
N ILE A 81 -14.58 -8.59 2.14
CA ILE A 81 -13.98 -8.14 0.88
C ILE A 81 -13.88 -9.33 -0.08
N CYS A 82 -13.52 -10.51 0.47
CA CYS A 82 -13.39 -11.72 -0.31
C CYS A 82 -14.74 -12.25 -0.81
N PRO A 83 -14.78 -12.83 -2.02
CA PRO A 83 -15.95 -13.52 -2.51
C PRO A 83 -16.30 -14.73 -1.63
N ASN A 84 -17.58 -15.10 -1.62
CA ASN A 84 -18.08 -16.25 -0.86
C ASN A 84 -17.51 -17.58 -1.38
N ASN A 85 -17.19 -17.65 -2.67
CA ASN A 85 -16.64 -18.85 -3.29
C ASN A 85 -15.11 -18.83 -3.30
N ILE A 86 -14.52 -19.24 -2.18
CA ILE A 86 -13.06 -19.29 -1.96
C ILE A 86 -12.38 -20.31 -2.90
N THR A 87 -13.07 -21.41 -3.20
CA THR A 87 -12.54 -22.48 -4.05
C THR A 87 -12.35 -22.00 -5.48
N GLU A 88 -13.35 -21.31 -6.05
CA GLU A 88 -13.20 -20.72 -7.38
C GLU A 88 -12.16 -19.60 -7.39
N LEU A 89 -12.08 -18.77 -6.34
CA LEU A 89 -11.04 -17.75 -6.22
C LEU A 89 -9.63 -18.35 -6.27
N ASP A 90 -9.37 -19.43 -5.51
CA ASP A 90 -8.06 -20.08 -5.50
C ASP A 90 -7.77 -20.76 -6.85
N ARG A 91 -8.79 -21.33 -7.51
CA ARG A 91 -8.66 -21.91 -8.84
C ARG A 91 -8.28 -20.85 -9.88
N GLU A 92 -9.00 -19.73 -9.91
CA GLU A 92 -8.72 -18.60 -10.81
C GLU A 92 -7.30 -18.06 -10.59
N TRP A 93 -6.87 -17.93 -9.34
CA TRP A 93 -5.49 -17.53 -9.01
C TRP A 93 -4.45 -18.51 -9.55
N ARG A 94 -4.67 -19.82 -9.37
CA ARG A 94 -3.75 -20.84 -9.88
C ARG A 94 -3.67 -20.80 -11.41
N MET A 95 -4.79 -20.59 -12.08
CA MET A 95 -4.85 -20.43 -13.54
C MET A 95 -4.12 -19.17 -14.01
N LEU A 96 -4.34 -18.03 -13.36
CA LEU A 96 -3.69 -16.76 -13.70
C LEU A 96 -2.17 -16.86 -13.69
N ARG A 97 -1.59 -17.61 -12.74
CA ARG A 97 -0.13 -17.80 -12.67
C ARG A 97 0.46 -18.55 -13.87
N ASN A 98 -0.36 -19.36 -14.54
CA ASN A 98 0.04 -20.10 -15.74
C ASN A 98 -0.25 -19.33 -17.03
N VAL A 99 -0.93 -18.19 -16.95
CA VAL A 99 -1.09 -17.30 -18.10
C VAL A 99 0.26 -16.67 -18.40
N ASP A 100 0.70 -16.81 -19.65
CA ASP A 100 1.84 -16.08 -20.16
C ASP A 100 1.36 -14.69 -20.56
N PHE A 101 1.81 -13.68 -19.83
CA PHE A 101 1.49 -12.32 -20.16
C PHE A 101 2.57 -11.78 -21.09
N SER A 102 2.21 -11.48 -22.33
CA SER A 102 3.10 -10.87 -23.32
C SER A 102 3.39 -9.39 -23.03
N PHE A 103 3.69 -9.04 -21.78
CA PHE A 103 4.19 -7.70 -21.46
C PHE A 103 5.64 -7.59 -21.92
N ASN A 104 6.00 -6.45 -22.51
CA ASN A 104 7.37 -6.17 -22.87
C ASN A 104 8.28 -6.34 -21.64
N GLN A 105 9.19 -7.30 -21.69
CA GLN A 105 10.09 -7.69 -20.58
C GLN A 105 10.89 -6.52 -19.99
N ASN A 106 11.00 -5.41 -20.71
CA ASN A 106 11.76 -4.23 -20.35
C ASN A 106 10.98 -3.18 -19.54
N LYS A 107 9.66 -3.33 -19.35
CA LYS A 107 8.85 -2.43 -18.50
C LYS A 107 7.82 -3.22 -17.70
N THR A 108 7.91 -3.12 -16.38
CA THR A 108 6.86 -3.63 -15.49
C THR A 108 5.61 -2.75 -15.66
N PRO A 109 4.45 -3.32 -16.05
CA PRO A 109 3.23 -2.54 -16.23
C PRO A 109 2.79 -1.94 -14.89
N ASP A 110 2.00 -0.87 -14.94
CA ASP A 110 1.33 -0.36 -13.75
C ASP A 110 0.33 -1.40 -13.21
N ILE A 111 0.04 -1.32 -11.91
CA ILE A 111 -0.93 -2.19 -11.24
C ILE A 111 -2.28 -2.13 -11.96
N ILE A 112 -2.73 -0.92 -12.32
CA ILE A 112 -4.04 -0.72 -12.95
C ILE A 112 -4.06 -1.36 -14.35
N ASP A 113 -3.00 -1.16 -15.14
CA ASP A 113 -2.94 -1.65 -16.52
C ASP A 113 -2.89 -3.18 -16.58
N LEU A 114 -2.17 -3.81 -15.65
CA LEU A 114 -2.17 -5.27 -15.52
C LEU A 114 -3.57 -5.80 -15.26
N TRP A 115 -4.26 -5.27 -14.25
CA TRP A 115 -5.56 -5.80 -13.83
C TRP A 115 -6.67 -5.47 -14.83
N LYS A 116 -6.54 -4.39 -15.61
CA LYS A 116 -7.38 -4.15 -16.79
C LYS A 116 -7.20 -5.25 -17.83
N HIS A 117 -5.96 -5.59 -18.17
CA HIS A 117 -5.69 -6.67 -19.13
C HIS A 117 -6.25 -8.01 -18.64
N VAL A 118 -6.05 -8.35 -17.36
CA VAL A 118 -6.63 -9.57 -16.76
C VAL A 118 -8.15 -9.58 -16.82
N GLN A 119 -8.79 -8.42 -16.61
CA GLN A 119 -10.24 -8.27 -16.69
C GLN A 119 -10.77 -8.42 -18.13
N GLU A 120 -9.97 -8.05 -19.14
CA GLU A 120 -10.33 -8.15 -20.55
C GLU A 120 -10.16 -9.57 -21.12
N LEU A 121 -9.46 -10.47 -20.41
CA LEU A 121 -9.34 -11.86 -20.81
C LEU A 121 -10.72 -12.53 -20.89
N ARG A 122 -10.97 -13.18 -22.02
CA ARG A 122 -12.20 -13.90 -22.34
C ARG A 122 -11.87 -15.36 -22.62
N ASN A 123 -12.75 -16.24 -22.17
CA ASN A 123 -12.76 -17.65 -22.53
C ASN A 123 -13.35 -17.82 -23.95
N GLY A 124 -13.24 -19.03 -24.51
CA GLY A 124 -13.77 -19.33 -25.85
C GLY A 124 -15.31 -19.20 -25.98
N ASP A 125 -16.02 -19.08 -24.86
CA ASP A 125 -17.46 -18.83 -24.77
C ASP A 125 -17.81 -17.35 -24.53
N GLU A 126 -16.85 -16.44 -24.73
CA GLU A 126 -16.96 -14.99 -24.46
C GLU A 126 -17.21 -14.62 -22.99
N SER A 127 -17.18 -15.58 -22.06
CA SER A 127 -17.23 -15.30 -20.63
C SER A 127 -15.89 -14.72 -20.13
N GLN A 128 -15.95 -13.91 -19.07
CA GLN A 128 -14.72 -13.41 -18.43
C GLN A 128 -13.95 -14.58 -17.79
N THR A 129 -12.63 -14.65 -18.02
CA THR A 129 -11.80 -15.76 -17.53
C THR A 129 -11.60 -15.74 -16.00
N PHE A 130 -11.52 -14.55 -15.39
CA PHE A 130 -11.21 -14.36 -13.97
C PHE A 130 -12.20 -13.43 -13.24
N PRO A 131 -13.50 -13.76 -13.19
CA PRO A 131 -14.51 -12.86 -12.64
C PRO A 131 -14.35 -12.63 -11.13
N THR A 132 -14.15 -13.69 -10.33
CA THR A 132 -14.10 -13.56 -8.87
C THR A 132 -12.82 -12.90 -8.39
N LEU A 133 -11.70 -13.19 -9.06
CA LEU A 133 -10.41 -12.58 -8.78
C LEU A 133 -10.39 -11.09 -9.13
N CYS A 134 -10.93 -10.70 -10.28
CA CYS A 134 -11.03 -9.29 -10.65
C CYS A 134 -11.94 -8.50 -9.71
N GLU A 135 -13.04 -9.09 -9.23
CA GLU A 135 -13.91 -8.45 -8.25
C GLU A 135 -13.18 -8.19 -6.93
N LEU A 136 -12.46 -9.20 -6.42
CA LEU A 136 -11.65 -9.07 -5.21
C LEU A 136 -10.63 -7.94 -5.35
N VAL A 137 -9.88 -7.92 -6.44
CA VAL A 137 -8.82 -6.93 -6.66
C VAL A 137 -9.38 -5.52 -6.77
N LYS A 138 -10.52 -5.33 -7.45
CA LYS A 138 -11.19 -4.02 -7.50
C LYS A 138 -11.54 -3.52 -6.10
N LYS A 139 -12.17 -4.35 -5.28
CA LYS A 139 -12.51 -3.98 -3.89
C LYS A 139 -11.27 -3.63 -3.07
N LEU A 140 -10.18 -4.35 -3.31
CA LEU A 140 -8.92 -4.18 -2.61
C LEU A 140 -8.19 -2.89 -3.02
N LEU A 141 -8.19 -2.55 -4.31
CA LEU A 141 -7.62 -1.31 -4.83
C LEU A 141 -8.43 -0.06 -4.43
N CYS A 142 -9.71 -0.23 -4.09
CA CYS A 142 -10.51 0.83 -3.49
C CYS A 142 -10.15 1.11 -2.02
N LEU A 143 -9.36 0.25 -1.36
CA LEU A 143 -8.93 0.52 0.00
C LEU A 143 -7.88 1.64 0.03
N PRO A 144 -8.01 2.62 0.93
CA PRO A 144 -7.02 3.69 1.06
C PRO A 144 -5.68 3.10 1.56
N HIS A 145 -4.67 3.11 0.69
CA HIS A 145 -3.35 2.54 0.99
C HIS A 145 -2.46 3.45 1.85
N SER A 146 -2.83 4.72 2.08
CA SER A 146 -2.02 5.62 2.92
C SER A 146 -2.84 6.73 3.59
N SER A 147 -2.41 7.13 4.79
CA SER A 147 -2.90 8.34 5.46
C SER A 147 -2.48 9.62 4.73
N THR A 148 -1.47 9.55 3.84
CA THR A 148 -0.91 10.72 3.15
C THR A 148 -1.94 11.45 2.29
N ALA A 149 -2.89 10.73 1.67
CA ALA A 149 -3.99 11.37 0.94
C ALA A 149 -4.88 12.19 1.88
N VAL A 150 -5.17 11.64 3.06
CA VAL A 150 -5.96 12.30 4.10
C VAL A 150 -5.17 13.45 4.75
N GLU A 151 -3.86 13.32 4.94
CA GLU A 151 -2.99 14.38 5.47
C GLU A 151 -2.88 15.56 4.52
N ARG A 152 -2.83 15.33 3.19
CA ARG A 152 -2.91 16.40 2.19
C ARG A 152 -4.26 17.13 2.29
N LEU A 153 -5.35 16.38 2.43
CA LEU A 153 -6.68 16.95 2.63
C LEU A 153 -6.75 17.78 3.92
N PHE A 154 -6.24 17.26 5.04
CA PHE A 154 -6.19 17.98 6.31
C PHE A 154 -5.30 19.22 6.27
N SER A 155 -4.18 19.17 5.53
CA SER A 155 -3.34 20.34 5.30
C SER A 155 -4.10 21.43 4.53
N ALA A 156 -4.82 21.05 3.46
CA ALA A 156 -5.67 21.98 2.71
C ALA A 156 -6.77 22.58 3.59
N ILE A 157 -7.44 21.77 4.41
CA ILE A 157 -8.44 22.22 5.39
C ILE A 157 -7.81 23.19 6.39
N ASN A 158 -6.62 22.88 6.91
CA ASN A 158 -5.94 23.73 7.87
C ASN A 158 -5.59 25.09 7.25
N ILE A 159 -5.14 25.13 5.99
CA ILE A 159 -4.90 26.38 5.26
C ILE A 159 -6.20 27.20 5.14
N MET A 160 -7.31 26.56 4.77
CA MET A 160 -8.61 27.22 4.65
C MET A 160 -9.14 27.77 5.98
N LYS A 161 -8.86 27.09 7.10
CA LYS A 161 -9.28 27.53 8.44
C LYS A 161 -8.39 28.61 9.05
N THR A 162 -7.08 28.59 8.78
CA THR A 162 -6.10 29.37 9.56
C THR A 162 -5.34 30.42 8.77
N LYS A 163 -5.13 30.21 7.47
CA LYS A 163 -4.22 31.04 6.65
C LYS A 163 -4.93 31.88 5.60
N LEU A 164 -6.14 31.52 5.19
CA LEU A 164 -6.95 32.38 4.33
C LEU A 164 -7.50 33.55 5.14
N ARG A 165 -7.37 34.76 4.58
CA ARG A 165 -7.74 36.04 5.20
C ARG A 165 -9.22 36.09 5.62
N ASN A 166 -10.07 35.29 4.98
CA ASN A 166 -11.43 34.98 5.41
C ASN A 166 -11.45 33.58 6.02
N ILE A 167 -11.69 33.51 7.33
CA ILE A 167 -11.96 32.24 8.01
C ILE A 167 -13.30 31.73 7.49
N ILE A 168 -13.25 30.61 6.77
CA ILE A 168 -14.44 30.01 6.16
C ILE A 168 -15.14 29.16 7.24
N SER A 169 -16.47 29.25 7.31
CA SER A 169 -17.25 28.40 8.21
C SER A 169 -17.09 26.92 7.86
N THR A 170 -17.28 26.04 8.83
CA THR A 170 -17.14 24.59 8.62
C THR A 170 -18.12 24.04 7.57
N THR A 171 -19.30 24.66 7.44
CA THR A 171 -20.30 24.33 6.42
C THR A 171 -19.80 24.63 5.00
N ALA A 172 -19.24 25.82 4.77
CA ALA A 172 -18.71 26.19 3.45
C ALA A 172 -17.43 25.39 3.10
N ILE A 173 -16.58 25.05 4.08
CA ILE A 173 -15.44 24.15 3.84
C ILE A 173 -15.92 22.78 3.39
N LYS A 174 -16.99 22.24 4.00
CA LYS A 174 -17.56 20.95 3.60
C LYS A 174 -18.04 20.99 2.15
N GLU A 175 -18.72 22.06 1.73
CA GLU A 175 -19.18 22.25 0.35
C GLU A 175 -18.00 22.32 -0.65
N VAL A 176 -16.94 23.06 -0.32
CA VAL A 176 -15.74 23.17 -1.17
C VAL A 176 -14.99 21.84 -1.30
N LEU A 177 -14.99 21.00 -0.26
CA LEU A 177 -14.31 19.69 -0.28
C LEU A 177 -15.09 18.61 -1.03
N HIS A 178 -16.40 18.78 -1.24
CA HIS A 178 -17.24 17.84 -1.98
C HIS A 178 -17.32 18.14 -3.49
N THR A 179 -16.63 19.20 -3.96
CA THR A 179 -16.50 19.55 -5.38
C THR A 179 -15.21 18.99 -5.95
#